data_AF-A0A2C6JVJ5-F1
#
_entry.id   AF-A0A2C6JVJ5-F1
#
_cell.length_a   1.000
_cell.length_b   1.000
_cell.length_c   1.000
_cell.angle_alpha   90.00
_cell.angle_beta   90.00
_cell.angle_gamma   90.00
#
_symmetry.space_group_name_H-M   'P 1'
#
loop_
_entity.id
_entity.type
_entity.pdbx_description
1 polymer ?
#
loop_
_entity_poly.entity_id
_entity_poly.type
_entity_poly.pdbx_seq_one_letter_code
_entity_poly.pdbx_strand_id
1 'polypeptide(L)'
;MKKTSSYHSSSSFSTSQGMPPPSSQGGKNLLHQAGGGGERDRGGDTDHTPANSANIGIRGRARLMNDYNQHFVDVGERPQNFIRDYEEEKRFQEYPKLEKLMKLKRQVLERRNTPSLCVQGDLRNFDWHIFEGVKFDVILVDPPWQEYHDRCAAALGATNEDLAFWTLEDLAKLPVDMIGETPSFCFLWCGVTHLEDARVLLNKVC
;
A
#
# COMPACT_ATOMS: atom_id res chain seq x y z
N MET A 1 30.44 -26.80 33.46
CA MET A 1 29.48 -25.73 33.84
C MET A 1 29.08 -24.97 32.58
N LYS A 2 27.86 -25.17 32.09
CA LYS A 2 27.32 -24.50 30.90
C LYS A 2 26.73 -23.16 31.33
N LYS A 3 27.22 -22.04 30.79
CA LYS A 3 26.49 -20.76 30.82
C LYS A 3 25.70 -20.65 29.52
N THR A 4 24.40 -20.84 29.62
CA THR A 4 23.42 -20.55 28.56
C THR A 4 23.13 -19.05 28.59
N SER A 5 23.49 -18.32 27.54
CA SER A 5 22.98 -16.96 27.30
C SER A 5 21.90 -17.05 26.23
N SER A 6 20.64 -16.99 26.64
CA SER A 6 19.51 -16.92 25.71
C SER A 6 19.35 -15.47 25.25
N TYR A 7 19.77 -15.19 24.02
CA TYR A 7 19.38 -13.94 23.36
C TYR A 7 17.99 -14.14 22.76
N HIS A 8 16.98 -13.58 23.42
CA HIS A 8 15.65 -13.39 22.85
C HIS A 8 15.70 -12.07 22.05
N SER A 9 15.74 -12.16 20.72
CA SER A 9 15.43 -11.01 19.87
C SER A 9 13.93 -10.96 19.64
N SER A 10 13.22 -10.27 20.54
CA SER A 10 11.86 -9.81 20.31
C SER A 10 11.91 -8.62 19.35
N SER A 11 11.48 -8.83 18.10
CA SER A 11 11.22 -7.74 17.16
C SER A 11 9.95 -7.01 17.57
N SER A 12 10.11 -5.94 18.36
CA SER A 12 9.04 -4.98 18.62
C SER A 12 8.75 -4.20 17.33
N PHE A 13 7.61 -4.47 16.71
CA PHE A 13 7.02 -3.59 15.72
C PHE A 13 6.76 -2.23 16.39
N SER A 14 7.53 -1.22 15.99
CA SER A 14 7.25 0.17 16.29
C SER A 14 6.04 0.61 15.45
N THR A 15 4.83 0.36 15.97
CA THR A 15 3.63 1.07 15.54
C THR A 15 3.84 2.55 15.85
N SER A 16 3.98 3.38 14.82
CA SER A 16 3.83 4.82 14.98
C SER A 16 2.42 5.06 15.54
N GLN A 17 2.34 5.40 16.82
CA GLN A 17 1.08 5.82 17.43
C GLN A 17 0.60 7.07 16.70
N GLY A 18 -0.40 6.90 15.84
CA GLY A 18 -1.24 7.99 15.40
C GLY A 18 -1.89 8.62 16.62
N MET A 19 -1.83 9.95 16.70
CA MET A 19 -2.54 10.71 17.72
C MET A 19 -4.03 10.34 17.70
N PRO A 20 -4.69 10.23 18.87
CA PRO A 20 -6.12 9.93 18.90
C PRO A 20 -6.91 11.11 18.30
N PRO A 21 -7.97 10.86 17.52
CA PRO A 21 -8.83 11.92 17.01
C PRO A 21 -9.57 12.60 18.18
N PRO A 22 -9.88 13.91 18.09
CA PRO A 22 -10.67 14.58 19.10
C PRO A 22 -12.09 14.02 19.14
N SER A 23 -12.55 13.75 20.35
CA SER A 23 -13.90 13.27 20.67
C SER A 23 -14.96 14.27 20.20
N SER A 24 -15.66 13.96 19.11
CA SER A 24 -16.89 14.67 18.74
C SER A 24 -18.07 14.07 19.51
N GLN A 25 -18.55 14.84 20.48
CA GLN A 25 -19.75 14.53 21.25
C GLN A 25 -20.99 14.53 20.35
N GLY A 26 -21.96 13.70 20.75
CA GLY A 26 -23.13 13.38 19.96
C GLY A 26 -24.07 14.55 19.66
N GLY A 27 -24.71 14.46 18.50
CA GLY A 27 -25.93 15.17 18.16
C GLY A 27 -26.91 14.17 17.54
N LYS A 28 -27.96 13.81 18.29
CA LYS A 28 -29.07 12.96 17.85
C LYS A 28 -30.13 13.79 17.12
N ASN A 29 -30.91 13.10 16.28
CA ASN A 29 -32.28 13.40 15.80
C ASN A 29 -32.37 14.38 14.60
N LEU A 30 -33.33 14.30 13.67
CA LEU A 30 -34.55 13.50 13.55
C LEU A 30 -34.99 13.48 12.07
N LEU A 31 -35.59 12.36 11.66
CA LEU A 31 -36.33 12.15 10.42
C LEU A 31 -37.75 12.76 10.54
N HIS A 32 -38.25 13.47 9.51
CA HIS A 32 -39.67 13.75 9.12
C HIS A 32 -39.69 15.04 8.25
N GLN A 33 -40.59 15.34 7.33
CA GLN A 33 -41.58 14.67 6.48
C GLN A 33 -42.12 15.79 5.55
N ALA A 34 -42.67 15.41 4.39
CA ALA A 34 -43.08 16.25 3.28
C ALA A 34 -44.35 17.13 3.51
N GLY A 35 -44.54 18.11 2.63
CA GLY A 35 -45.77 18.89 2.39
C GLY A 35 -45.42 20.34 2.00
N GLY A 36 -45.88 20.98 0.92
CA GLY A 36 -46.98 20.73 -0.02
C GLY A 36 -47.92 21.93 -0.04
N GLY A 37 -47.87 22.77 -1.10
CA GLY A 37 -48.78 23.90 -1.38
C GLY A 37 -48.09 25.27 -1.27
N GLY A 38 -48.17 26.23 -2.19
CA GLY A 38 -48.99 26.39 -3.39
C GLY A 38 -49.76 27.70 -3.31
N GLU A 39 -49.20 28.82 -3.79
CA GLU A 39 -49.96 30.06 -4.02
C GLU A 39 -49.29 30.91 -5.12
N ARG A 40 -50.13 31.40 -6.05
CA ARG A 40 -49.79 32.20 -7.23
C ARG A 40 -50.14 33.65 -6.93
N ASP A 41 -49.29 34.60 -7.32
CA ASP A 41 -49.76 35.95 -7.66
C ASP A 41 -49.00 36.55 -8.86
N ARG A 42 -49.73 37.37 -9.61
CA ARG A 42 -49.44 37.92 -10.94
C ARG A 42 -48.66 39.23 -10.86
N GLY A 43 -47.93 39.55 -11.94
CA GLY A 43 -47.54 40.93 -12.26
C GLY A 43 -46.21 40.99 -12.99
N GLY A 44 -46.22 41.36 -14.26
CA GLY A 44 -45.03 41.44 -15.11
C GLY A 44 -44.21 42.69 -14.90
N ASP A 45 -42.92 42.60 -15.24
CA ASP A 45 -42.17 43.70 -15.83
C ASP A 45 -41.05 43.10 -16.70
N THR A 46 -40.84 43.71 -17.86
CA THR A 46 -39.80 43.37 -18.81
C THR A 46 -38.49 43.99 -18.35
N ASP A 47 -37.53 43.18 -17.92
CA ASP A 47 -36.14 43.63 -17.77
C ASP A 47 -35.20 42.74 -18.59
N HIS A 48 -34.51 43.36 -19.53
CA HIS A 48 -33.53 42.75 -20.42
C HIS A 48 -32.20 42.66 -19.65
N THR A 49 -32.04 41.64 -18.80
CA THR A 49 -30.74 41.34 -18.19
C THR A 49 -30.01 40.29 -19.03
N PRO A 50 -28.75 40.51 -19.46
CA PRO A 50 -28.01 39.52 -20.23
C PRO A 50 -27.84 38.24 -19.42
N ALA A 51 -28.07 37.09 -20.05
CA ALA A 51 -27.94 35.77 -19.47
C ALA A 51 -26.51 35.53 -18.97
N ASN A 52 -26.23 35.94 -17.74
CA ASN A 52 -25.08 35.52 -16.97
C ASN A 52 -25.57 34.86 -15.68
N SER A 53 -26.44 33.86 -15.84
CA SER A 53 -26.91 33.04 -14.72
C SER A 53 -25.95 31.88 -14.51
N ALA A 54 -24.84 32.20 -13.84
CA ALA A 54 -24.20 31.28 -12.92
C ALA A 54 -25.19 30.93 -11.79
N ASN A 55 -26.17 30.07 -12.09
CA ASN A 55 -27.14 29.53 -11.13
C ASN A 55 -27.04 28.01 -11.10
N ILE A 56 -25.81 27.50 -10.94
CA ILE A 56 -25.58 26.17 -10.39
C ILE A 56 -25.83 26.32 -8.89
N GLY A 57 -27.07 26.00 -8.51
CA GLY A 57 -27.58 26.17 -7.15
C GLY A 57 -26.64 25.61 -6.09
N ILE A 58 -26.63 26.28 -4.95
CA ILE A 58 -25.88 26.00 -3.72
C ILE A 58 -26.04 24.52 -3.26
N ARG A 59 -27.09 23.81 -3.70
CA ARG A 59 -27.31 22.37 -3.44
C ARG A 59 -26.70 21.41 -4.49
N GLY A 60 -26.45 21.88 -5.71
CA GLY A 60 -25.73 21.14 -6.75
C GLY A 60 -24.21 21.29 -6.62
N ARG A 61 -23.76 22.43 -6.06
CA ARG A 61 -22.32 22.71 -5.83
C ARG A 61 -21.71 21.80 -4.75
N ALA A 62 -22.48 21.36 -3.75
CA ALA A 62 -22.02 20.39 -2.76
C ALA A 62 -21.95 18.93 -3.28
N ARG A 63 -22.47 18.68 -4.49
CA ARG A 63 -22.24 17.44 -5.26
C ARG A 63 -21.16 17.62 -6.33
N LEU A 64 -20.48 18.78 -6.41
CA LEU A 64 -19.15 18.83 -7.02
C LEU A 64 -18.27 17.96 -6.15
N MET A 65 -18.14 16.73 -6.66
CA MET A 65 -17.16 15.70 -6.41
C MET A 65 -16.44 15.75 -5.07
N ASN A 66 -16.44 14.61 -4.38
CA ASN A 66 -15.35 14.26 -3.47
C ASN A 66 -14.04 14.20 -4.29
N ASP A 67 -13.49 15.38 -4.60
CA ASP A 67 -12.22 15.54 -5.29
C ASP A 67 -11.14 15.49 -4.22
N TYR A 68 -10.71 14.27 -3.91
CA TYR A 68 -9.68 14.04 -2.91
C TYR A 68 -8.30 14.59 -3.34
N ASN A 69 -8.09 14.87 -4.63
CA ASN A 69 -6.88 15.55 -5.08
C ASN A 69 -6.94 17.02 -4.65
N GLN A 70 -8.08 17.70 -4.87
CA GLN A 70 -8.28 19.06 -4.37
C GLN A 70 -8.23 19.09 -2.84
N HIS A 71 -8.84 18.11 -2.16
CA HIS A 71 -8.76 17.98 -0.71
C HIS A 71 -7.31 17.85 -0.20
N PHE A 72 -6.47 17.07 -0.89
CA PHE A 72 -5.05 16.99 -0.56
C PHE A 72 -4.33 18.33 -0.72
N VAL A 73 -4.63 19.09 -1.78
CA VAL A 73 -4.08 20.45 -1.97
C VAL A 73 -4.53 21.38 -0.84
N ASP A 74 -5.78 21.27 -0.40
CA ASP A 74 -6.39 22.17 0.58
C ASP A 74 -5.94 21.87 2.03
N VAL A 75 -5.80 20.59 2.41
CA VAL A 75 -5.55 20.19 3.82
C VAL A 75 -4.39 19.20 4.03
N GLY A 76 -3.76 18.70 2.95
CA GLY A 76 -2.62 17.77 3.03
C GLY A 76 -2.99 16.31 3.35
N GLU A 77 -4.27 15.99 3.53
CA GLU A 77 -4.72 14.61 3.70
C GLU A 77 -4.69 13.86 2.37
N ARG A 78 -3.93 12.78 2.29
CA ARG A 78 -3.73 12.06 1.05
C ARG A 78 -5.02 11.35 0.60
N PRO A 79 -5.30 11.23 -0.70
CA PRO A 79 -6.53 10.57 -1.17
C PRO A 79 -6.75 9.15 -0.62
N GLN A 80 -5.69 8.37 -0.43
CA GLN A 80 -5.77 7.03 0.14
C GLN A 80 -6.26 6.98 1.60
N ASN A 81 -6.19 8.09 2.34
CA ASN A 81 -6.67 8.16 3.72
C ASN A 81 -8.19 7.92 3.81
N PHE A 82 -8.92 8.14 2.71
CA PHE A 82 -10.37 7.99 2.63
C PHE A 82 -10.82 6.60 2.17
N ILE A 83 -9.88 5.68 1.90
CA ILE A 83 -10.19 4.29 1.58
C ILE A 83 -10.68 3.59 2.85
N ARG A 84 -11.85 2.96 2.77
CA ARG A 84 -12.47 2.21 3.86
C ARG A 84 -12.23 0.72 3.69
N ASP A 85 -12.35 -0.03 4.80
CA ASP A 85 -12.37 -1.49 4.82
C ASP A 85 -11.14 -2.16 4.17
N TYR A 86 -9.97 -1.50 4.22
CA TYR A 86 -8.73 -1.99 3.63
C TYR A 86 -7.97 -2.99 4.52
N GLU A 87 -8.30 -3.03 5.81
CA GLU A 87 -7.67 -3.90 6.82
C GLU A 87 -7.88 -5.37 6.47
N GLU A 88 -6.81 -6.17 6.41
CA GLU A 88 -6.86 -7.56 5.93
C GLU A 88 -7.87 -8.41 6.71
N GLU A 89 -7.94 -8.19 8.03
CA GLU A 89 -8.81 -8.92 8.94
C GLU A 89 -10.29 -8.52 8.81
N LYS A 90 -10.57 -7.30 8.33
CA LYS A 90 -11.93 -6.75 8.30
C LYS A 90 -12.55 -6.72 6.90
N ARG A 91 -11.74 -6.71 5.84
CA ARG A 91 -12.19 -6.50 4.46
C ARG A 91 -13.24 -7.50 3.95
N PHE A 92 -13.41 -8.64 4.62
CA PHE A 92 -14.39 -9.68 4.25
C PHE A 92 -15.44 -9.99 5.32
N GLN A 93 -15.57 -9.18 6.37
CA GLN A 93 -16.53 -9.41 7.46
C GLN A 93 -17.98 -9.51 6.96
N GLU A 94 -18.35 -8.72 5.95
CA GLU A 94 -19.67 -8.73 5.34
C GLU A 94 -19.85 -9.84 4.28
N TYR A 95 -18.78 -10.62 4.01
CA TYR A 95 -18.74 -11.64 2.95
C TYR A 95 -18.31 -13.00 3.51
N PRO A 96 -19.20 -13.74 4.22
CA PRO A 96 -18.84 -14.97 4.94
C PRO A 96 -18.18 -16.06 4.08
N LYS A 97 -18.55 -16.14 2.78
CA LYS A 97 -17.95 -17.09 1.84
C LYS A 97 -16.49 -16.74 1.51
N LEU A 98 -16.18 -15.44 1.33
CA LEU A 98 -14.82 -14.97 1.07
C LEU A 98 -13.94 -15.11 2.32
N GLU A 99 -14.49 -14.75 3.48
CA GLU A 99 -13.81 -14.95 4.76
C GLU A 99 -13.47 -16.44 4.98
N LYS A 100 -14.45 -17.34 4.76
CA LYS A 100 -14.23 -18.79 4.86
C LYS A 100 -13.18 -19.28 3.87
N LEU A 101 -13.17 -18.79 2.63
CA LEU A 101 -12.16 -19.14 1.63
C LEU A 101 -10.76 -18.74 2.09
N MET A 102 -10.58 -17.51 2.57
CA MET A 102 -9.28 -17.03 3.08
C MET A 102 -8.81 -17.83 4.29
N LYS A 103 -9.73 -18.16 5.22
CA LYS A 103 -9.43 -18.99 6.38
C LYS A 103 -8.97 -20.39 5.98
N LEU A 104 -9.68 -21.04 5.04
CA LEU A 104 -9.30 -22.36 4.54
C LEU A 104 -7.95 -22.33 3.82
N LYS A 105 -7.69 -21.30 3.02
CA LYS A 105 -6.38 -21.10 2.37
C LYS A 105 -5.26 -20.98 3.41
N ARG A 106 -5.44 -20.15 4.44
CA ARG A 106 -4.45 -19.96 5.52
C ARG A 106 -4.16 -21.27 6.26
N GLN A 107 -5.18 -22.07 6.56
CA GLN A 107 -5.00 -23.39 7.19
C GLN A 107 -4.18 -24.37 6.34
N VAL A 108 -4.33 -24.33 5.02
CA VAL A 108 -3.52 -25.17 4.13
C VAL A 108 -2.07 -24.71 4.12
N LEU A 109 -1.83 -23.39 4.12
CA LEU A 109 -0.48 -22.82 4.18
C LEU A 109 0.21 -23.16 5.51
N GLU A 110 -0.44 -22.91 6.64
CA GLU A 110 0.11 -23.20 7.97
C GLU A 110 0.54 -24.67 8.15
N ARG A 111 -0.20 -25.61 7.56
CA ARG A 111 0.13 -27.04 7.63
C ARG A 111 1.28 -27.46 6.71
N ARG A 112 1.53 -26.71 5.64
CA ARG A 112 2.51 -27.06 4.59
C ARG A 112 3.76 -26.19 4.60
N ASN A 113 3.77 -25.10 5.37
CA ASN A 113 4.91 -24.23 5.50
C ASN A 113 6.12 -25.00 6.05
N THR A 114 7.24 -24.84 5.37
CA THR A 114 8.54 -25.26 5.89
C THR A 114 8.97 -24.33 7.04
N PRO A 115 9.85 -24.79 7.94
CA PRO A 115 10.47 -23.91 8.92
C PRO A 115 11.19 -22.74 8.23
N SER A 116 11.18 -21.56 8.87
CA SER A 116 11.90 -20.39 8.34
C SER A 116 13.40 -20.66 8.25
N LEU A 117 13.97 -20.40 7.09
CA LEU A 117 15.40 -20.50 6.80
C LEU A 117 15.91 -19.15 6.33
N CYS A 118 17.09 -18.75 6.81
CA CYS A 118 17.74 -17.51 6.43
C CYS A 118 19.23 -17.78 6.24
N VAL A 119 19.80 -17.22 5.17
CA VAL A 119 21.23 -17.27 4.88
C VAL A 119 21.70 -15.83 4.75
N GLN A 120 22.70 -15.46 5.55
CA GLN A 120 23.34 -14.15 5.45
C GLN A 120 24.48 -14.23 4.43
N GLY A 121 24.53 -13.29 3.49
CA GLY A 121 25.58 -13.25 2.47
C GLY A 121 25.51 -11.99 1.60
N ASP A 122 26.66 -11.61 1.03
CA ASP A 122 26.73 -10.56 0.01
C ASP A 122 26.33 -11.14 -1.35
N LEU A 123 25.13 -10.79 -1.81
CA LEU A 123 24.55 -11.29 -3.05
C LEU A 123 25.36 -10.92 -4.31
N ARG A 124 26.25 -9.93 -4.27
CA ARG A 124 27.16 -9.63 -5.39
C ARG A 124 28.22 -10.71 -5.59
N ASN A 125 28.59 -11.41 -4.51
CA ASN A 125 29.65 -12.43 -4.46
C ASN A 125 29.14 -13.76 -3.89
N PHE A 126 27.83 -13.98 -3.92
CA PHE A 126 27.20 -15.12 -3.27
C PHE A 126 27.34 -16.40 -4.10
N ASP A 127 27.69 -17.50 -3.44
CA ASP A 127 27.71 -18.81 -4.07
C ASP A 127 26.31 -19.44 -4.06
N TRP A 128 25.63 -19.32 -5.20
CA TRP A 128 24.28 -19.86 -5.42
C TRP A 128 24.24 -21.40 -5.44
N HIS A 129 25.37 -22.10 -5.50
CA HIS A 129 25.42 -23.56 -5.45
C HIS A 129 25.06 -24.12 -4.07
N ILE A 130 25.00 -23.28 -3.03
CA ILE A 130 24.54 -23.67 -1.69
C ILE A 130 23.13 -24.28 -1.69
N PHE A 131 22.33 -23.99 -2.71
CA PHE A 131 20.99 -24.57 -2.85
C PHE A 131 21.00 -25.99 -3.44
N GLU A 132 22.15 -26.58 -3.78
CA GLU A 132 22.29 -27.96 -4.28
C GLU A 132 21.33 -28.30 -5.45
N GLY A 133 21.04 -27.31 -6.30
CA GLY A 133 20.14 -27.46 -7.44
C GLY A 133 18.64 -27.32 -7.12
N VAL A 134 18.27 -27.04 -5.88
CA VAL A 134 16.90 -26.66 -5.50
C VAL A 134 16.48 -25.42 -6.28
N LYS A 135 15.28 -25.48 -6.87
CA LYS A 135 14.64 -24.39 -7.59
C LYS A 135 13.49 -23.80 -6.77
N PHE A 136 13.14 -22.56 -7.06
CA PHE A 136 12.08 -21.83 -6.38
C PHE A 136 10.88 -21.59 -7.30
N ASP A 137 9.68 -21.94 -6.82
CA ASP A 137 8.41 -21.65 -7.51
C ASP A 137 8.09 -20.14 -7.49
N VAL A 138 8.49 -19.45 -6.42
CA VAL A 138 8.23 -18.02 -6.20
C VAL A 138 9.48 -17.36 -5.63
N ILE A 139 9.91 -16.28 -6.28
CA ILE A 139 11.06 -15.47 -5.88
C ILE A 139 10.58 -14.05 -5.58
N LEU A 140 10.95 -13.52 -4.41
CA LEU A 140 10.73 -12.12 -4.05
C LEU A 140 12.08 -11.41 -4.00
N VAL A 141 12.22 -10.34 -4.78
CA VAL A 141 13.43 -9.51 -4.82
C VAL A 141 13.06 -8.11 -4.33
N ASP A 142 13.74 -7.65 -3.28
CA ASP A 142 13.64 -6.28 -2.75
C ASP A 142 15.04 -5.68 -2.67
N PRO A 143 15.57 -5.15 -3.80
CA PRO A 143 16.94 -4.70 -3.84
C PRO A 143 17.09 -3.28 -3.24
N PRO A 144 18.29 -2.92 -2.77
CA PRO A 144 18.55 -1.59 -2.24
C PRO A 144 18.64 -0.57 -3.38
N TRP A 145 17.50 -0.08 -3.86
CA TRP A 145 17.43 0.95 -4.88
C TRP A 145 18.09 2.25 -4.42
N GLN A 146 18.62 3.02 -5.37
CA GLN A 146 19.21 4.33 -5.09
C GLN A 146 18.19 5.26 -4.40
N GLU A 147 16.93 5.24 -4.82
CA GLU A 147 15.89 6.04 -4.16
C GLU A 147 15.65 5.68 -2.69
N TYR A 148 15.93 4.44 -2.26
CA TYR A 148 15.80 4.03 -0.87
C TYR A 148 16.93 4.67 -0.05
N HIS A 149 18.15 4.58 -0.56
CA HIS A 149 19.30 5.26 0.01
C HIS A 149 19.05 6.77 0.13
N ASP A 150 18.57 7.43 -0.92
CA ASP A 150 18.36 8.88 -0.92
C ASP A 150 17.26 9.33 0.07
N ARG A 151 16.20 8.53 0.23
CA ARG A 151 15.15 8.81 1.24
C ARG A 151 15.62 8.55 2.66
N CYS A 152 16.40 7.49 2.86
CA CYS A 152 16.97 7.12 4.14
C CYS A 152 18.21 7.97 4.50
N ALA A 153 18.82 8.68 3.54
CA ALA A 153 19.97 9.53 3.77
C ALA A 153 19.69 10.65 4.78
N ALA A 154 18.44 11.10 4.87
CA ALA A 154 17.98 12.02 5.90
C ALA A 154 17.94 11.41 7.33
N ALA A 155 18.02 10.09 7.46
CA ALA A 155 17.93 9.32 8.72
C ALA A 155 19.23 8.55 9.06
N LEU A 156 20.31 8.71 8.28
CA LEU A 156 21.56 7.93 8.26
C LEU A 156 22.46 8.01 9.52
N GLY A 157 21.92 8.35 10.68
CA GLY A 157 22.69 8.37 11.93
C GLY A 157 22.70 7.06 12.73
N ALA A 158 21.95 6.02 12.34
CA ALA A 158 21.47 5.03 13.31
C ALA A 158 21.61 3.52 12.97
N THR A 159 22.22 3.10 11.85
CA THR A 159 22.27 1.67 11.49
C THR A 159 23.68 1.18 11.14
N ASN A 160 24.07 0.01 11.66
CA ASN A 160 25.33 -0.68 11.34
C ASN A 160 25.25 -1.52 10.05
N GLU A 161 24.31 -1.21 9.15
CA GLU A 161 24.04 -1.97 7.93
C GLU A 161 24.68 -1.29 6.72
N ASP A 162 25.16 -2.07 5.75
CA ASP A 162 25.58 -1.53 4.45
C ASP A 162 24.35 -1.09 3.66
N LEU A 163 24.14 0.21 3.60
CA LEU A 163 23.04 0.83 2.87
C LEU A 163 23.43 1.24 1.45
N ALA A 164 24.57 0.74 0.93
CA ALA A 164 24.99 1.01 -0.42
C ALA A 164 23.96 0.49 -1.43
N PHE A 165 23.49 1.40 -2.28
CA PHE A 165 22.56 1.06 -3.33
C PHE A 165 23.22 0.16 -4.39
N TRP A 166 22.40 -0.57 -5.12
CA TRP A 166 22.84 -1.41 -6.23
C TRP A 166 22.59 -0.71 -7.57
N THR A 167 23.54 -0.83 -8.49
CA THR A 167 23.34 -0.37 -9.86
C THR A 167 22.44 -1.36 -10.62
N LEU A 168 21.86 -0.91 -11.73
CA LEU A 168 21.10 -1.79 -12.61
C LEU A 168 21.95 -2.96 -13.14
N GLU A 169 23.25 -2.73 -13.37
CA GLU A 169 24.18 -3.76 -13.80
C GLU A 169 24.40 -4.82 -12.72
N ASP A 170 24.49 -4.42 -11.46
CA ASP A 170 24.61 -5.35 -10.33
C ASP A 170 23.35 -6.21 -10.21
N LEU A 171 22.16 -5.59 -10.31
CA LEU A 171 20.89 -6.30 -10.23
C LEU A 171 20.69 -7.27 -11.38
N ALA A 172 21.14 -6.90 -12.59
CA ALA A 172 21.08 -7.78 -13.74
C ALA A 172 21.94 -9.04 -13.59
N LYS A 173 22.93 -9.07 -12.67
CA LYS A 173 23.77 -10.25 -12.42
C LYS A 173 23.10 -11.27 -11.49
N LEU A 174 21.98 -10.93 -10.85
CA LEU A 174 21.24 -11.89 -10.03
C LEU A 174 20.72 -13.05 -10.90
N PRO A 175 21.01 -14.30 -10.54
CA PRO A 175 20.71 -15.45 -11.39
C PRO A 175 19.28 -15.97 -11.13
N VAL A 176 18.28 -15.09 -11.28
CA VAL A 176 16.86 -15.39 -11.00
C VAL A 176 16.34 -16.50 -11.91
N ASP A 177 16.75 -16.49 -13.17
CA ASP A 177 16.48 -17.52 -14.19
C ASP A 177 17.08 -18.88 -13.79
N MET A 178 18.29 -18.85 -13.24
CA MET A 178 18.98 -20.06 -12.81
C MET A 178 18.32 -20.68 -11.58
N ILE A 179 17.84 -19.90 -10.61
CA ILE A 179 17.29 -20.43 -9.36
C ILE A 179 15.77 -20.65 -9.43
N GLY A 180 15.08 -20.07 -10.41
CA GLY A 180 13.65 -20.28 -10.64
C GLY A 180 13.32 -21.64 -11.24
N GLU A 181 12.18 -22.20 -10.86
CA GLU A 181 11.60 -23.37 -11.54
C GLU A 181 10.87 -22.97 -12.84
N THR A 182 10.59 -23.91 -13.74
CA THR A 182 9.75 -23.69 -14.91
C THR A 182 8.43 -24.49 -14.79
N PRO A 183 7.27 -23.84 -14.57
CA PRO A 183 7.04 -22.39 -14.43
C PRO A 183 7.31 -21.86 -13.00
N SER A 184 7.72 -20.59 -12.90
CA SER A 184 7.85 -19.86 -11.63
C SER A 184 7.36 -18.41 -11.74
N PHE A 185 7.29 -17.71 -10.59
CA PHE A 185 6.92 -16.30 -10.51
C PHE A 185 8.00 -15.49 -9.80
N CYS A 186 8.36 -14.32 -10.35
CA CYS A 186 9.23 -13.35 -9.70
C CYS A 186 8.43 -12.07 -9.35
N PHE A 187 8.50 -11.66 -8.08
CA PHE A 187 7.98 -10.40 -7.58
C PHE A 187 9.16 -9.48 -7.28
N LEU A 188 9.25 -8.34 -7.96
CA LEU A 188 10.33 -7.36 -7.80
C LEU A 188 9.77 -6.05 -7.24
N TRP A 189 10.20 -5.66 -6.05
CA TRP A 189 9.99 -4.30 -5.56
C TRP A 189 10.87 -3.34 -6.37
N CYS A 190 10.28 -2.26 -6.87
CA CYS A 190 10.94 -1.34 -7.82
C CYS A 190 10.78 0.14 -7.45
N GLY A 191 10.33 0.42 -6.23
CA GLY A 191 10.16 1.79 -5.78
C GLY A 191 9.16 2.58 -6.63
N VAL A 192 9.40 3.90 -6.75
CA VAL A 192 8.60 4.78 -7.61
C VAL A 192 9.40 5.33 -8.79
N THR A 193 10.74 5.34 -8.72
CA THR A 193 11.61 5.82 -9.80
C THR A 193 12.17 4.73 -10.72
N HIS A 194 12.12 3.45 -10.34
CA HIS A 194 12.76 2.35 -11.08
C HIS A 194 11.76 1.40 -11.78
N LEU A 195 10.58 1.92 -12.12
CA LEU A 195 9.53 1.12 -12.79
C LEU A 195 9.99 0.52 -14.12
N GLU A 196 10.75 1.28 -14.92
CA GLU A 196 11.23 0.79 -16.23
C GLU A 196 12.46 -0.09 -16.09
N ASP A 197 13.39 0.27 -15.20
CA ASP A 197 14.53 -0.57 -14.84
C ASP A 197 14.09 -1.98 -14.42
N ALA A 198 13.03 -2.07 -13.61
CA ALA A 198 12.46 -3.34 -13.19
C ALA A 198 11.87 -4.15 -14.36
N ARG A 199 11.24 -3.50 -15.35
CA ARG A 199 10.78 -4.21 -16.56
C ARG A 199 11.94 -4.77 -17.37
N VAL A 200 13.01 -4.00 -17.53
CA VAL A 200 14.22 -4.45 -18.21
C VAL A 200 14.82 -5.66 -17.51
N LEU A 201 14.91 -5.64 -16.17
CA LEU A 201 15.40 -6.77 -15.38
C LEU A 201 14.53 -8.02 -15.56
N LEU A 202 13.20 -7.90 -15.48
CA LEU A 202 12.29 -9.04 -15.62
C LEU A 202 12.30 -9.62 -17.04
N ASN A 203 12.47 -8.80 -18.07
CA ASN A 203 12.57 -9.28 -19.46
C ASN A 203 13.88 -10.02 -19.76
N LYS A 204 14.91 -9.85 -18.93
CA LYS A 204 16.15 -10.64 -19.05
C LYS A 204 15.95 -12.09 -18.58
N VAL A 205 15.01 -12.32 -17.67
CA VAL A 205 14.77 -13.59 -16.98
C VAL A 205 13.81 -14.51 -17.76
N CYS A 206 13.11 -13.97 -18.78
CA CYS A 206 12.14 -14.70 -19.61
C CYS A 206 12.66 -15.01 -21.02
#